data_AF-A0A7L2BID6-F1
#
_entry.id   AF-A0A7L2BID6-F1
#
_cell.length_a   1.000
_cell.length_b   1.000
_cell.length_c   1.000
_cell.angle_alpha   90.00
_cell.angle_beta   90.00
_cell.angle_gamma   90.00
#
_symmetry.space_group_name_H-M   'P 1'
#
loop_
_entity.id
_entity.type
_entity.pdbx_description
1 polymer ?
#
loop_
_entity_poly.entity_id
_entity_poly.type
_entity_poly.pdbx_seq_one_letter_code
_entity_poly.pdbx_strand_id
1 'polypeptide(L)'
;GERMRSRCTASADTVCSPCQDGYFSSQHHHGFCSSCTVCQTRKGSVEVKPCEKTSDTVCVCQAGFQPAGIPVGSECSRCPEGTFSQGRNENCQPWT
;
A
#
# COMPACT_ATOMS: atom_id res chain seq x y z
N GLY A 1 -7.97 9.79 -8.37
CA GLY A 1 -7.24 8.79 -9.17
C GLY A 1 -6.76 9.32 -10.49
N GLU A 2 -6.35 10.58 -10.49
CA GLU A 2 -5.83 11.28 -11.65
C GLU A 2 -4.61 12.06 -11.19
N ARG A 3 -3.75 12.40 -12.14
CA ARG A 3 -2.63 13.32 -11.95
C ARG A 3 -2.83 14.55 -12.81
N MET A 4 -2.25 15.66 -12.38
CA MET A 4 -2.17 16.84 -13.23
C MET A 4 -1.26 16.55 -14.43
N ARG A 5 -1.76 16.82 -15.63
CA ARG A 5 -0.99 16.74 -16.88
C ARG A 5 -0.46 18.12 -17.27
N SER A 6 -1.27 19.16 -17.12
CA SER A 6 -0.86 20.54 -17.32
C SER A 6 -1.58 21.46 -16.34
N ARG A 7 -0.87 22.48 -15.85
CA ARG A 7 -1.43 23.54 -15.01
C ARG A 7 -2.36 24.44 -15.84
N CYS A 8 -3.31 25.10 -15.17
CA CYS A 8 -4.08 26.18 -15.75
C CYS A 8 -3.20 27.33 -16.28
N THR A 9 -3.76 28.06 -17.23
CA THR A 9 -3.24 29.32 -17.79
C THR A 9 -4.32 30.40 -17.68
N ALA A 10 -4.06 31.62 -18.14
CA ALA A 10 -5.06 32.70 -18.13
C ALA A 10 -6.32 32.39 -18.96
N SER A 11 -6.25 31.43 -19.89
CA SER A 11 -7.34 31.10 -20.82
C SER A 11 -7.74 29.62 -20.83
N ALA A 12 -7.14 28.78 -19.99
CA ALA A 12 -7.43 27.34 -19.96
C ALA A 12 -7.28 26.77 -18.54
N ASP A 13 -8.17 25.85 -18.19
CA ASP A 13 -8.16 25.17 -16.89
C ASP A 13 -7.03 24.13 -16.78
N THR A 14 -6.86 23.62 -15.56
CA THR A 14 -5.94 22.50 -15.29
C THR A 14 -6.44 21.25 -16.00
N VAL A 15 -5.55 20.57 -16.72
CA VAL A 15 -5.87 19.30 -17.37
C VAL A 15 -5.36 18.15 -16.51
N CYS A 16 -6.26 17.23 -16.17
CA CYS A 16 -5.96 16.01 -15.45
C CYS A 16 -5.90 14.80 -16.41
N SER A 17 -5.26 13.73 -15.96
CA SER A 17 -5.25 12.46 -16.68
C SER A 17 -5.29 11.30 -15.68
N PRO A 18 -5.99 10.20 -16.01
CA PRO A 18 -6.10 9.06 -15.11
C PRO A 18 -4.75 8.42 -14.83
N CYS A 19 -4.64 7.82 -13.64
CA CYS A 19 -3.47 7.01 -13.30
C CYS A 19 -3.38 5.77 -14.19
N GLN A 20 -2.16 5.33 -14.50
CA GLN A 20 -1.92 4.08 -15.23
C GLN A 20 -2.17 2.87 -14.32
N ASP A 21 -2.24 1.68 -14.90
CA ASP A 21 -2.39 0.45 -14.11
C ASP A 21 -1.16 0.26 -13.23
N GLY A 22 -1.37 -0.18 -11.98
CA GLY A 22 -0.32 -0.21 -10.96
C GLY A 22 0.02 1.14 -10.33
N TYR A 23 -0.78 2.19 -10.58
CA TYR A 23 -0.64 3.49 -9.94
C TYR A 23 -1.97 4.03 -9.42
N PHE A 24 -1.90 4.80 -8.32
CA PHE A 24 -3.06 5.44 -7.69
C PHE A 24 -2.78 6.90 -7.33
N SER A 25 -3.85 7.65 -7.12
CA SER A 25 -3.82 9.01 -6.58
C SER A 25 -5.08 9.21 -5.75
N SER A 26 -4.92 9.25 -4.42
CA SER A 26 -6.04 9.30 -3.48
C SER A 26 -6.58 10.69 -3.22
N GLN A 27 -5.88 11.71 -3.72
CA GLN A 27 -6.00 13.04 -3.15
C GLN A 27 -5.83 14.04 -4.30
N HIS A 28 -6.68 15.07 -4.33
CA HIS A 28 -6.80 15.99 -5.46
C HIS A 28 -5.72 17.05 -5.38
N HIS A 29 -4.52 16.70 -5.83
CA HIS A 29 -3.38 17.59 -5.78
C HIS A 29 -2.51 17.49 -7.03
N HIS A 30 -1.62 18.46 -7.19
CA HIS A 30 -0.75 18.61 -8.36
C HIS A 30 0.34 17.53 -8.49
N GLY A 31 0.32 16.51 -7.62
CA GLY A 31 1.27 15.41 -7.62
C GLY A 31 1.06 14.42 -8.76
N PHE A 32 2.09 13.60 -9.00
CA PHE A 32 1.99 12.42 -9.85
C PHE A 32 1.25 11.29 -9.12
N CYS A 33 0.77 10.31 -9.88
CA CYS A 33 0.25 9.09 -9.29
C CYS A 33 1.36 8.31 -8.59
N SER A 34 1.09 7.81 -7.39
CA SER A 34 1.97 6.94 -6.63
C SER A 34 1.88 5.51 -7.14
N SER A 35 2.99 4.78 -7.11
CA SER A 35 2.98 3.34 -7.41
C SER A 35 2.21 2.59 -6.32
N CYS A 36 1.42 1.60 -6.73
CA CYS A 36 0.74 0.73 -5.78
C CYS A 36 1.74 -0.12 -4.99
N THR A 37 1.44 -0.34 -3.71
CA THR A 37 2.17 -1.25 -2.84
C THR A 37 2.02 -2.70 -3.34
N VAL A 38 3.12 -3.44 -3.34
CA VAL A 38 3.15 -4.86 -3.69
C VAL A 38 3.22 -5.69 -2.41
N CYS A 39 2.24 -6.58 -2.22
CA CYS A 39 2.23 -7.50 -1.08
C CYS A 39 3.16 -8.70 -1.34
N GLN A 40 4.24 -8.84 -0.57
CA GLN A 40 5.20 -9.92 -0.76
C GLN A 40 4.69 -11.25 -0.20
N THR A 41 3.92 -12.01 -0.98
CA THR A 41 3.33 -13.29 -0.54
C THR A 41 4.35 -14.30 -0.05
N ARG A 42 5.55 -14.32 -0.65
CA ARG A 42 6.65 -15.21 -0.20
C ARG A 42 7.17 -14.86 1.21
N LYS A 43 6.95 -13.63 1.67
CA LYS A 43 7.31 -13.13 2.99
C LYS A 43 6.15 -13.16 3.97
N GLY A 44 5.00 -13.76 3.61
CA GLY A 44 3.84 -13.89 4.49
C GLY A 44 2.92 -12.66 4.54
N SER A 45 3.04 -11.77 3.56
CA SER A 45 2.09 -10.69 3.31
C SER A 45 0.94 -11.15 2.41
N VAL A 46 -0.28 -10.71 2.67
CA VAL A 46 -1.46 -10.99 1.84
C VAL A 46 -2.18 -9.69 1.47
N GLU A 47 -2.64 -9.63 0.21
CA GLU A 47 -3.48 -8.55 -0.27
C GLU A 47 -4.91 -8.73 0.26
N VAL A 48 -5.42 -7.72 0.96
CA VAL A 48 -6.81 -7.68 1.44
C VAL A 48 -7.66 -6.64 0.72
N LYS A 49 -7.00 -5.71 0.02
CA LYS A 49 -7.64 -4.78 -0.90
C LYS A 49 -6.73 -4.60 -2.13
N PRO A 50 -7.26 -4.79 -3.35
CA PRO A 50 -6.50 -4.53 -4.56
C PRO A 50 -6.21 -3.04 -4.75
N CYS A 51 -5.20 -2.73 -5.56
CA CYS A 51 -4.95 -1.34 -5.94
C CYS A 51 -6.07 -0.81 -6.85
N GLU A 52 -6.52 0.40 -6.56
CA GLU A 52 -7.49 1.14 -7.36
C GLU A 52 -6.88 2.45 -7.81
N LYS A 53 -7.44 3.10 -8.84
CA LYS A 53 -6.93 4.40 -9.30
C LYS A 53 -6.94 5.45 -8.17
N THR A 54 -7.83 5.32 -7.19
CA THR A 54 -8.03 6.24 -6.07
C THR A 54 -7.45 5.77 -4.75
N SER A 55 -6.89 4.57 -4.64
CA SER A 55 -6.35 4.08 -3.37
C SER A 55 -5.31 3.01 -3.57
N ASP A 56 -4.34 2.99 -2.66
CA ASP A 56 -3.30 1.98 -2.64
C ASP A 56 -3.86 0.58 -2.37
N THR A 57 -3.07 -0.43 -2.74
CA THR A 57 -3.21 -1.80 -2.26
C THR A 57 -3.10 -1.82 -0.73
N VAL A 58 -3.92 -2.65 -0.06
CA VAL A 58 -3.77 -2.89 1.38
C VAL A 58 -3.20 -4.28 1.59
N CYS A 59 -2.02 -4.33 2.20
CA CYS A 59 -1.33 -5.55 2.56
C CYS A 59 -1.38 -5.79 4.08
N VAL A 60 -1.55 -7.04 4.49
CA VAL A 60 -1.46 -7.44 5.90
C VAL A 60 -0.59 -8.67 6.08
N CYS A 61 0.10 -8.75 7.21
CA CYS A 61 0.81 -9.96 7.62
C CYS A 61 -0.20 -11.02 8.10
N GLN A 62 -0.02 -12.26 7.64
CA GLN A 62 -0.79 -13.40 8.13
C GLN A 62 -0.40 -13.78 9.57
N ALA A 63 -1.24 -14.59 10.23
CA ALA A 63 -0.92 -15.11 11.55
C ALA A 63 0.43 -15.85 11.58
N GLY A 64 1.18 -15.67 12.67
CA GLY A 64 2.56 -16.16 12.80
C GLY A 64 3.62 -15.30 12.10
N PHE A 65 3.25 -14.13 11.55
CA PHE A 65 4.17 -13.17 10.96
C PHE A 65 3.96 -11.77 11.54
N GLN A 66 5.02 -10.97 11.59
CA GLN A 66 5.00 -9.55 11.96
C GLN A 66 5.50 -8.66 10.82
N PRO A 67 5.16 -7.35 10.80
CA PRO A 67 5.68 -6.41 9.82
C PRO A 67 7.21 -6.32 9.86
N ALA A 68 7.85 -6.30 8.69
CA ALA A 68 9.31 -6.23 8.56
C ALA A 68 9.80 -5.19 7.53
N GLY A 69 8.88 -4.48 6.87
CA GLY A 69 9.21 -3.48 5.85
C GLY A 69 8.22 -2.33 5.79
N ILE A 70 8.55 -1.33 4.97
CA ILE A 70 7.71 -0.18 4.64
C ILE A 70 7.33 -0.28 3.16
N PRO A 71 6.05 -0.16 2.80
CA PRO A 71 4.87 0.11 3.65
C PRO A 71 4.54 -1.02 4.63
N VAL A 72 3.93 -0.70 5.78
CA VAL A 72 3.60 -1.69 6.81
C VAL A 72 2.72 -2.79 6.22
N GLY A 73 3.10 -4.05 6.48
CA GLY A 73 2.41 -5.22 5.96
C GLY A 73 2.80 -5.62 4.53
N SER A 74 3.57 -4.81 3.80
CA SER A 74 4.08 -5.19 2.46
C SER A 74 5.10 -6.33 2.52
N GLU A 75 5.98 -6.29 3.54
CA GLU A 75 6.92 -7.35 3.86
C GLU A 75 6.71 -7.77 5.31
N CYS A 76 6.72 -9.08 5.54
CA CYS A 76 6.55 -9.66 6.86
C CYS A 76 7.70 -10.62 7.18
N SER A 77 7.91 -10.88 8.46
CA SER A 77 8.87 -11.85 8.96
C SER A 77 8.16 -12.84 9.86
N ARG A 78 8.60 -14.10 9.86
CA ARG A 78 8.05 -15.13 10.76
C ARG A 78 8.34 -14.75 12.21
N CYS A 79 7.40 -15.04 13.09
CA CYS A 79 7.64 -14.89 14.52
C CYS A 79 8.78 -15.81 14.97
N PRO A 80 9.69 -15.31 15.82
CA PRO A 80 10.72 -16.15 16.45
C PRO A 80 10.07 -17.19 17.38
N GLU A 81 10.81 -18.26 17.65
CA GLU A 81 10.35 -19.30 18.57
C GLU A 81 9.98 -18.72 19.94
N GLY A 82 8.91 -19.26 20.54
CA GLY A 82 8.38 -18.75 21.80
C GLY A 82 7.50 -17.48 21.68
N THR A 83 7.23 -17.01 20.46
CA THR A 83 6.32 -15.87 20.21
C THR A 83 5.26 -16.21 19.17
N PHE A 84 4.20 -15.40 19.13
CA PHE A 84 3.10 -15.51 18.19
C PHE A 84 2.56 -14.15 17.76
N SER A 85 1.88 -14.12 16.62
CA SER A 85 1.11 -12.97 16.15
C SER A 85 -0.22 -13.47 15.61
N GLN A 86 -1.31 -12.76 15.89
CA GLN A 86 -2.62 -13.05 15.30
C GLN A 86 -2.71 -12.57 13.83
N GLY A 87 -1.63 -11.97 13.31
CA GLY A 87 -1.56 -11.38 11.98
C GLY A 87 -2.08 -9.94 11.98
N ARG A 88 -2.65 -9.49 10.85
CA ARG A 88 -3.20 -8.13 10.70
C ARG A 88 -2.21 -7.02 11.06
N ASN A 89 -0.93 -7.26 10.76
CA ASN A 89 0.19 -6.37 11.08
C ASN A 89 0.48 -6.21 12.58
N GLU A 90 0.01 -7.14 13.43
CA GLU A 90 0.43 -7.21 14.82
C GLU A 90 1.87 -7.72 14.94
N ASN A 91 2.61 -7.15 15.89
CA ASN A 91 3.95 -7.60 16.25
C ASN A 91 3.87 -8.96 16.95
N CYS A 92 4.97 -9.71 16.89
CA CYS A 92 5.07 -10.96 17.63
C CYS A 92 5.17 -10.68 19.13
N GLN A 93 4.41 -11.43 19.92
CA GLN A 93 4.35 -11.35 21.38
C GLN A 93 4.59 -12.72 22.01
N PRO A 94 5.16 -12.81 23.22
CA PRO A 94 5.38 -14.08 23.89
C PRO A 94 4.05 -14.77 24.21
N TRP A 95 4.07 -16.11 24.23
CA TRP A 95 2.95 -16.89 24.74
C TRP A 95 2.74 -16.60 26.24
N THR A 96 1.48 -16.42 26.64
CA THR A 96 1.08 -16.34 28.06
C THR A 96 0.75 -17.71 28.61
#